data_AF-A0A523Y0N6-F1
#
_entry.id   AF-A0A523Y0N6-F1
#
_cell.length_a   1.000
_cell.length_b   1.000
_cell.length_c   1.000
_cell.angle_alpha   90.00
_cell.angle_beta   90.00
_cell.angle_gamma   90.00
#
_symmetry.space_group_name_H-M   'P 1'
#
loop_
_entity.id
_entity.type
_entity.pdbx_description
1 polymer ?
#
loop_
_entity_poly.entity_id
_entity_poly.type
_entity_poly.pdbx_seq_one_letter_code
_entity_poly.pdbx_strand_id
1 'polypeptide(L)'
;MRKVGFFVTLVLLASTIVLSQAYRGKGKVKGYVFDEEGNPLEEVKVKLYSLKSQSGFETVTDADGRWKAYWIRGGTWNIDF
;
A
#
# COMPACT_ATOMS: atom_id res chain seq x y z
N MET A 1 15.71 -18.27 33.43
CA MET A 1 15.60 -16.86 32.98
C MET A 1 16.28 -16.62 31.62
N ARG A 2 17.56 -16.97 31.41
CA ARG A 2 18.28 -16.72 30.14
C ARG A 2 17.70 -17.40 28.89
N LYS A 3 17.23 -18.65 29.02
CA LYS A 3 16.58 -19.40 27.91
C LYS A 3 15.20 -18.84 27.53
N VAL A 4 14.44 -18.35 28.51
CA VAL A 4 13.13 -17.73 28.30
C VAL A 4 13.28 -16.39 27.57
N GLY A 5 14.24 -15.56 27.98
CA GLY A 5 14.55 -14.31 27.28
C GLY A 5 14.93 -14.54 25.82
N PHE A 6 15.82 -15.50 25.55
CA PHE A 6 16.21 -15.86 24.18
C PHE A 6 15.01 -16.32 23.33
N PHE A 7 14.12 -17.13 23.90
CA PHE A 7 12.93 -17.62 23.20
C PHE A 7 11.95 -16.49 22.88
N VAL A 8 11.72 -15.57 23.82
CA VAL A 8 10.88 -14.38 23.59
C VAL A 8 11.47 -13.49 22.50
N THR A 9 12.79 -13.25 22.51
CA THR A 9 13.47 -12.50 21.45
C THR A 9 13.32 -13.18 20.09
N LEU A 10 13.43 -14.50 20.04
CA LEU A 10 13.27 -15.27 18.80
C LEU A 10 11.85 -15.14 18.22
N VAL A 11 10.82 -15.20 19.08
CA VAL A 11 9.42 -15.02 18.70
C VAL A 11 9.15 -13.60 18.19
N LEU A 12 9.73 -12.58 18.83
CA LEU A 12 9.62 -11.18 18.39
C LEU A 12 10.31 -10.92 17.05
N LEU A 13 11.44 -11.57 16.77
CA LEU A 13 12.10 -11.47 15.47
C LEU A 13 11.29 -12.17 14.37
N ALA A 14 10.76 -13.36 14.64
CA ALA A 14 9.95 -14.11 13.69
C ALA A 14 8.66 -13.37 13.27
N SER A 15 8.03 -12.62 14.18
CA SER A 15 6.79 -11.88 13.89
C SER A 15 6.99 -10.76 12.85
N THR A 16 8.17 -10.14 12.79
CA THR A 16 8.50 -9.12 11.78
C THR A 16 8.49 -9.69 10.35
N ILE A 17 8.88 -10.96 10.19
CA ILE A 17 8.93 -11.65 8.89
C ILE A 17 7.50 -11.98 8.41
N VAL A 18 6.60 -12.35 9.33
CA VAL A 18 5.20 -12.68 9.00
C VAL A 18 4.45 -11.46 8.46
N LEU A 19 4.67 -10.28 9.02
CA LEU A 19 4.02 -9.05 8.56
C LEU A 19 4.44 -8.64 7.14
N SER A 20 5.70 -8.90 6.75
CA SER A 20 6.16 -8.63 5.38
C SER A 20 5.41 -9.46 4.31
N GLN A 21 4.91 -10.63 4.69
CA GLN A 21 4.15 -11.52 3.82
C GLN A 21 2.65 -11.23 3.82
N ALA A 22 2.16 -10.34 4.68
CA ALA A 22 0.74 -10.02 4.72
C ALA A 22 0.23 -9.49 3.36
N TYR A 23 1.11 -8.85 2.57
CA TYR A 23 0.84 -8.37 1.21
C TYR A 23 0.90 -9.45 0.13
N ARG A 24 1.44 -10.64 0.43
CA ARG A 24 1.66 -11.71 -0.56
C ARG A 24 0.32 -12.27 -1.01
N GLY A 25 0.03 -12.16 -2.31
CA GLY A 25 -1.22 -12.61 -2.92
C GLY A 25 -2.27 -11.52 -3.14
N LYS A 26 -1.99 -10.26 -2.78
CA LYS A 26 -2.84 -9.12 -3.14
C LYS A 26 -2.17 -8.28 -4.23
N GLY A 27 -2.99 -7.81 -5.17
CA GLY A 27 -2.56 -6.96 -6.28
C GLY A 27 -1.95 -5.64 -5.79
N LYS A 28 -1.12 -5.06 -6.66
CA LYS A 28 -0.51 -3.76 -6.46
C LYS A 28 -0.75 -2.93 -7.71
N VAL A 29 -1.17 -1.69 -7.53
CA VAL A 29 -1.34 -0.73 -8.62
C VAL A 29 -0.39 0.43 -8.38
N LYS A 30 0.23 0.90 -9.45
CA LYS A 30 1.08 2.09 -9.47
C LYS A 30 0.55 3.02 -10.55
N GLY A 31 0.62 4.32 -10.31
CA GLY A 31 0.26 5.32 -11.29
C GLY A 31 1.12 6.57 -11.14
N TYR A 32 0.92 7.48 -12.08
CA TYR A 32 1.61 8.75 -12.17
C TYR A 32 0.56 9.83 -12.48
N VAL A 33 0.76 11.04 -11.95
CA VAL A 33 -0.08 12.20 -12.24
C VAL A 33 0.81 13.33 -12.75
N PHE A 34 0.43 13.90 -13.89
CA PHE A 34 1.13 15.00 -14.55
C PHE A 34 0.14 16.09 -14.92
N ASP A 35 0.62 17.32 -15.09
CA ASP A 35 -0.14 18.41 -15.71
C ASP A 35 -0.18 18.27 -17.25
N GLU A 36 -0.77 19.26 -17.94
CA GLU A 36 -0.91 19.25 -19.40
C GLU A 36 0.44 19.38 -20.13
N GLU A 37 1.42 20.01 -19.48
CA GLU A 37 2.78 20.18 -19.98
C GLU A 37 3.68 18.95 -19.70
N GLY A 38 3.21 17.99 -18.90
CA GLY A 38 3.92 16.77 -18.54
C GLY A 38 4.79 16.87 -17.30
N ASN A 39 4.67 17.94 -16.50
CA ASN A 39 5.35 18.07 -15.22
C ASN A 39 4.65 17.20 -14.16
N PRO A 40 5.41 16.53 -13.27
CA PRO A 40 4.83 15.70 -12.23
C PRO A 40 4.10 16.56 -11.18
N LEU A 41 2.94 16.09 -10.74
CA LEU A 41 2.17 16.74 -9.67
C LEU A 41 2.35 16.00 -8.35
N GLU A 42 3.02 16.66 -7.39
CA GLU A 42 3.16 16.22 -6.01
C GLU A 42 1.90 16.52 -5.18
N GLU A 43 1.68 15.80 -4.08
CA GLU A 43 0.59 16.03 -3.13
C GLU A 43 -0.85 15.85 -3.67
N VAL A 44 -1.02 15.26 -4.87
CA VAL A 44 -2.33 14.92 -5.42
C VAL A 44 -2.92 13.72 -4.69
N LYS A 45 -4.15 13.89 -4.18
CA LYS A 45 -4.86 12.87 -3.41
C LYS A 45 -5.55 11.86 -4.33
N VAL A 46 -5.03 10.66 -4.41
CA VAL A 46 -5.64 9.57 -5.18
C VAL A 46 -6.57 8.76 -4.28
N LYS A 47 -7.86 8.73 -4.63
CA LYS A 47 -8.89 7.98 -3.90
C LYS A 47 -9.21 6.71 -4.66
N LEU A 48 -9.18 5.57 -3.96
CA LEU A 48 -9.51 4.26 -4.53
C LEU A 48 -10.72 3.68 -3.81
N TYR A 49 -11.78 3.34 -4.56
CA TYR A 49 -12.99 2.73 -4.00
C TYR A 49 -13.33 1.42 -4.72
N SER A 50 -13.37 0.33 -3.97
CA SER A 50 -13.72 -0.98 -4.50
C SER A 50 -15.23 -1.20 -4.45
N LEU A 51 -15.86 -1.31 -5.62
CA LEU A 51 -17.29 -1.61 -5.75
C LEU A 51 -17.66 -2.96 -5.11
N LYS A 52 -16.73 -3.92 -5.11
CA LYS A 52 -16.96 -5.25 -4.50
C LYS A 52 -16.99 -5.26 -2.96
N SER A 53 -16.27 -4.37 -2.26
CA SER A 53 -16.27 -4.32 -0.77
C SER A 53 -17.20 -3.28 -0.23
N GLN A 54 -17.56 -2.30 -1.07
CA GLN A 54 -18.10 -1.05 -0.58
C GLN A 54 -17.10 -0.37 0.39
N SER A 55 -15.81 -0.41 0.07
CA SER A 55 -14.76 0.22 0.88
C SER A 55 -13.61 0.74 0.02
N GLY A 56 -12.84 1.68 0.58
CA GLY A 56 -11.75 2.34 -0.11
C GLY A 56 -10.66 2.87 0.82
N PHE A 57 -9.66 3.48 0.22
CA PHE A 57 -8.59 4.20 0.91
C PHE A 57 -7.99 5.27 -0.01
N GLU A 58 -7.14 6.11 0.55
CA GLU A 58 -6.47 7.19 -0.17
C GLU A 58 -4.95 6.99 -0.14
N THR A 59 -4.29 7.54 -1.14
CA THR A 59 -2.84 7.72 -1.18
C THR A 59 -2.53 9.08 -1.81
N VAL A 60 -1.26 9.48 -1.81
CA VAL A 60 -0.82 10.79 -2.27
C VAL A 60 0.38 10.61 -3.18
N THR A 61 0.49 11.44 -4.22
CA THR A 61 1.65 11.44 -5.11
C THR A 61 2.90 11.99 -4.42
N ASP A 62 4.06 11.41 -4.74
CA ASP A 62 5.37 11.95 -4.37
C ASP A 62 5.85 13.05 -5.34
N ALA A 63 7.03 13.62 -5.09
CA ALA A 63 7.66 14.65 -5.93
C ALA A 63 7.86 14.24 -7.41
N ASP A 64 7.89 12.94 -7.71
CA ASP A 64 7.97 12.43 -9.08
C ASP A 64 6.56 12.20 -9.69
N GLY A 65 5.50 12.66 -9.02
CA GLY A 65 4.09 12.45 -9.39
C GLY A 65 3.60 11.03 -9.16
N ARG A 66 4.36 10.17 -8.46
CA ARG A 66 4.09 8.74 -8.36
C ARG A 66 3.21 8.42 -7.17
N TRP A 67 2.26 7.52 -7.37
CA TRP A 67 1.47 6.95 -6.28
C TRP A 67 1.42 5.42 -6.35
N LYS A 68 1.20 4.80 -5.19
CA LYS A 68 1.18 3.33 -5.06
C LYS A 68 0.02 2.90 -4.18
N ALA A 69 -0.81 2.01 -4.71
CA ALA A 69 -1.86 1.35 -3.97
C ALA A 69 -1.50 -0.12 -3.75
N TYR A 70 -1.40 -0.50 -2.48
CA TYR A 70 -1.21 -1.87 -2.05
C TYR A 70 -2.57 -2.49 -1.68
N TRP A 71 -2.60 -3.78 -1.38
CA TRP A 71 -3.83 -4.46 -0.90
C TRP A 71 -4.97 -4.54 -1.93
N ILE A 72 -4.69 -4.39 -3.22
CA ILE A 72 -5.72 -4.45 -4.26
C ILE A 72 -6.22 -5.88 -4.39
N ARG A 73 -7.53 -6.05 -4.28
CA ARG A 73 -8.22 -7.32 -4.48
C ARG A 73 -8.96 -7.31 -5.81
N GLY A 74 -9.27 -8.49 -6.33
CA GLY A 74 -9.96 -8.63 -7.61
C GLY A 74 -11.38 -8.05 -7.60
N GLY A 75 -11.75 -7.41 -8.71
CA GLY A 75 -13.03 -6.74 -8.92
C GLY A 75 -12.85 -5.33 -9.50
N THR A 76 -13.96 -4.63 -9.71
CA THR A 76 -13.96 -3.26 -10.23
C THR A 76 -13.62 -2.24 -9.13
N TRP A 77 -12.79 -1.28 -9.49
CA TRP A 77 -12.40 -0.15 -8.66
C TRP A 77 -12.67 1.15 -9.39
N ASN A 78 -13.20 2.14 -8.67
CA ASN A 78 -13.23 3.52 -9.11
C ASN A 78 -12.00 4.23 -8.55
N ILE A 79 -11.37 5.07 -9.38
CA ILE A 79 -10.21 5.87 -9.02
C ILE A 79 -10.55 7.33 -9.32
N ASP A 80 -10.25 8.22 -8.38
CA ASP A 80 -10.48 9.67 -8.45
C ASP A 80 -9.25 10.41 -7.92
N PHE A 81 -9.05 11.67 -8.31
CA PHE A 81 -7.84 12.47 -8.06
C PHE A 81 -8.15 13.83 -7.44
#